data_AF-A0A0V8RWK7-F1
#
_entry.id   AF-A0A0V8RWK7-F1
#
_cell.length_a   1.000
_cell.length_b   1.000
_cell.length_c   1.000
_cell.angle_alpha   90.00
_cell.angle_beta   90.00
_cell.angle_gamma   90.00
#
_symmetry.space_group_name_H-M   'P 1'
#
loop_
_entity.id
_entity.type
_entity.pdbx_description
1 polymer ?
#
loop_
_entity_poly.entity_id
_entity_poly.type
_entity_poly.pdbx_seq_one_letter_code
_entity_poly.pdbx_strand_id
1 'polypeptide(L)'
;MIEQFEASNSLEGKRAWIIATVVCHEETSAERRVIGVIHRYLHLVRSFHHQLLDEKHCINIAVAAASATELRPLMEELRRIRGVERVMLLPV
;
A
#
# COMPACT_ATOMS: atom_id res chain seq x y z
N MET A 1 9.92 -4.52 -13.01
CA MET A 1 8.86 -5.30 -12.31
C MET A 1 7.48 -4.64 -12.38
N ILE A 2 7.35 -3.32 -12.57
CA ILE A 2 6.05 -2.66 -12.89
C ILE A 2 5.69 -2.85 -14.38
N GLU A 3 6.68 -2.85 -15.28
CA GLU A 3 6.47 -2.93 -16.73
C GLU A 3 5.88 -4.26 -17.23
N GLN A 4 6.08 -5.37 -16.51
CA GLN A 4 5.47 -6.66 -16.89
C GLN A 4 3.98 -6.74 -16.55
N PHE A 5 3.47 -5.83 -15.71
CA PHE A 5 2.07 -5.83 -15.30
C PHE A 5 1.17 -5.08 -16.30
N GLU A 6 1.73 -4.09 -17.02
CA GLU A 6 1.00 -3.33 -18.05
C GLU A 6 0.72 -4.15 -19.32
N ALA A 7 1.38 -5.30 -19.50
CA ALA A 7 1.22 -6.16 -20.68
C ALA A 7 0.03 -7.15 -20.60
N SER A 8 -0.63 -7.29 -19.45
CA SER A 8 -1.77 -8.20 -19.31
C SER A 8 -3.09 -7.44 -19.46
N ASN A 9 -3.68 -7.60 -20.63
CA ASN A 9 -4.86 -6.95 -21.20
C ASN A 9 -6.19 -7.25 -20.45
N SER A 10 -6.24 -7.03 -19.12
CA SER A 10 -7.41 -7.39 -18.28
C SER A 10 -7.75 -6.36 -17.18
N LEU A 11 -7.51 -5.08 -17.49
CA LEU A 11 -7.60 -3.93 -16.57
C LEU A 11 -9.02 -3.34 -16.35
N GLU A 12 -10.09 -3.92 -16.91
CA GLU A 12 -11.44 -3.36 -16.80
C GLU A 12 -12.25 -3.77 -15.55
N GLY A 13 -11.66 -4.57 -14.64
CA GLY A 13 -12.38 -5.06 -13.45
C GLY A 13 -11.77 -4.60 -12.13
N LYS A 14 -12.61 -4.21 -11.17
CA LYS A 14 -12.20 -4.13 -9.75
C LYS A 14 -11.78 -5.52 -9.28
N ARG A 15 -10.59 -5.64 -8.70
CA ARG A 15 -10.06 -6.89 -8.12
C ARG A 15 -9.65 -6.67 -6.68
N ALA A 16 -9.51 -7.76 -5.94
CA ALA A 16 -8.92 -7.73 -4.61
C ALA A 16 -7.39 -7.61 -4.72
N TRP A 17 -6.81 -6.78 -3.86
CA TRP A 17 -5.38 -6.54 -3.79
C TRP A 17 -4.92 -6.52 -2.34
N ILE A 18 -3.68 -6.96 -2.13
CA ILE A 18 -2.94 -6.70 -0.90
C ILE A 18 -1.91 -5.62 -1.18
N ILE A 19 -1.99 -4.54 -0.42
CA ILE A 19 -0.99 -3.47 -0.38
C ILE A 19 -0.21 -3.63 0.91
N ALA A 20 1.07 -3.98 0.82
CA ALA A 20 1.93 -4.11 1.99
C ALA A 20 2.97 -2.99 2.01
N THR A 21 3.16 -2.36 3.18
CA THR A 21 4.21 -1.38 3.41
C THR A 21 5.07 -1.80 4.58
N VAL A 22 6.39 -1.69 4.43
CA VAL A 22 7.34 -1.84 5.53
C VAL A 22 7.83 -0.45 5.91
N VAL A 23 7.74 -0.12 7.20
CA VAL A 23 8.01 1.21 7.73
C VAL A 23 8.98 1.08 8.88
N CYS A 24 10.06 1.86 8.87
CA CYS A 24 10.91 2.05 10.04
C CYS A 24 10.25 3.07 10.98
N HIS A 25 9.85 2.66 12.18
CA HIS A 25 9.15 3.53 13.14
C HIS A 25 10.10 4.47 13.92
N GLU A 26 11.42 4.25 13.84
CA GLU A 26 12.43 5.21 14.31
C GLU A 26 12.36 6.53 13.52
N GLU A 27 11.87 6.49 12.27
CA GLU A 27 11.57 7.69 11.50
C GLU A 27 10.25 8.31 11.99
N THR A 28 10.39 9.36 12.80
CA THR A 28 9.28 10.08 13.42
C THR A 28 8.18 10.38 12.41
N SER A 29 6.95 9.94 12.73
CA SER A 29 5.70 10.14 11.98
C SER A 29 5.47 9.31 10.72
N ALA A 30 6.41 8.45 10.28
CA ALA A 30 6.23 7.64 9.07
C ALA A 30 4.96 6.77 9.14
N GLU A 31 4.74 6.10 10.26
CA GLU A 31 3.53 5.31 10.52
C GLU A 31 2.25 6.15 10.44
N ARG A 32 2.21 7.30 11.15
CA ARG A 32 1.06 8.21 11.14
C ARG A 32 0.75 8.73 9.73
N ARG A 33 1.79 8.96 8.92
CA ARG A 33 1.64 9.38 7.51
C ARG A 33 1.08 8.25 6.65
N VAL A 34 1.49 7.00 6.86
CA VAL A 34 0.92 5.84 6.18
C VAL A 34 -0.55 5.69 6.51
N ILE A 35 -0.92 5.73 7.79
CA ILE A 35 -2.33 5.71 8.22
C ILE A 35 -3.10 6.87 7.59
N GLY A 36 -2.50 8.07 7.54
CA GLY A 36 -3.09 9.23 6.89
C GLY A 36 -3.36 9.04 5.39
N VAL A 37 -2.44 8.40 4.65
CA VAL A 37 -2.68 8.02 3.25
C VAL A 37 -3.82 7.01 3.17
N ILE A 38 -3.76 5.91 3.93
CA ILE A 38 -4.81 4.88 3.93
C ILE A 38 -6.19 5.48 4.23
N HIS A 39 -6.27 6.41 5.19
CA HIS A 39 -7.51 7.13 5.53
C HIS A 39 -8.11 7.89 4.34
N ARG A 40 -7.30 8.55 3.50
CA ARG A 40 -7.78 9.23 2.28
C ARG A 40 -8.35 8.26 1.25
N TYR A 41 -7.87 7.02 1.24
CA TYR A 41 -8.27 5.98 0.30
C TYR A 41 -9.19 4.91 0.91
N LEU A 42 -9.84 5.18 2.06
CA LEU A 42 -10.73 4.20 2.71
C LEU A 42 -11.85 3.68 1.82
N HIS A 43 -12.29 4.46 0.83
CA HIS A 43 -13.28 4.02 -0.15
C HIS A 43 -12.81 2.86 -1.04
N LEU A 44 -11.49 2.62 -1.16
CA LEU A 44 -10.88 1.49 -1.86
C LEU A 44 -10.48 0.35 -0.91
N VAL A 45 -10.29 0.65 0.38
CA VAL A 45 -9.73 -0.26 1.38
C VAL A 45 -10.84 -1.00 2.14
N ARG A 46 -10.73 -2.33 2.20
CA ARG A 46 -11.67 -3.23 2.89
C ARG A 46 -11.23 -3.56 4.31
N SER A 47 -9.92 -3.63 4.53
CA SER A 47 -9.34 -3.84 5.85
C SER A 47 -7.92 -3.31 5.88
N PHE A 48 -7.45 -3.00 7.08
CA PHE A 48 -6.10 -2.54 7.35
C PHE A 48 -5.57 -3.21 8.61
N HIS A 49 -4.38 -3.78 8.52
CA HIS A 49 -3.68 -4.42 9.63
C HIS A 49 -2.32 -3.77 9.81
N HIS A 50 -1.95 -3.47 11.06
CA HIS A 50 -0.64 -2.96 11.43
C HIS A 50 -0.01 -3.92 12.43
N GLN A 51 1.25 -4.28 12.21
CA GLN A 51 1.96 -5.20 13.07
C GLN A 51 3.46 -4.86 13.13
N LEU A 52 4.02 -4.97 14.33
CA LEU A 52 5.46 -4.92 14.54
C LEU A 52 6.12 -6.15 13.89
N LEU A 53 7.12 -5.93 13.05
CA LEU A 53 7.95 -7.00 12.46
C LEU A 53 9.15 -7.31 13.35
N ASP A 54 9.83 -6.26 13.82
CA ASP A 54 10.99 -6.33 14.70
C ASP A 54 11.08 -5.04 15.54
N GLU A 55 12.18 -4.82 16.25
CA GLU A 55 12.36 -3.66 17.13
C GLU A 55 12.23 -2.30 16.44
N LYS A 56 12.42 -2.23 15.11
CA LYS A 56 12.49 -0.98 14.33
C LYS A 56 11.45 -0.90 13.24
N HIS A 57 10.92 -2.02 12.77
CA HIS A 57 10.06 -2.06 11.60
C HIS A 57 8.65 -2.51 11.94
N CYS A 58 7.69 -1.87 11.29
CA CYS A 58 6.30 -2.33 11.22
C CYS A 58 5.95 -2.72 9.79
N ILE A 59 5.04 -3.68 9.65
CA ILE A 59 4.34 -3.95 8.41
C ILE A 59 2.91 -3.43 8.51
N ASN A 60 2.47 -2.71 7.48
CA ASN A 60 1.07 -2.38 7.29
C ASN A 60 0.54 -3.13 6.08
N ILE A 61 -0.59 -3.80 6.23
CA ILE A 61 -1.26 -4.58 5.19
C ILE A 61 -2.64 -4.00 5.00
N ALA A 62 -2.91 -3.43 3.82
CA ALA A 62 -4.25 -3.01 3.41
C ALA A 62 -4.79 -3.99 2.37
N VAL A 63 -6.00 -4.51 2.59
CA VAL A 63 -6.75 -5.23 1.56
C VAL A 63 -7.61 -4.22 0.83
N ALA A 64 -7.51 -4.13 -0.49
CA ALA A 64 -8.25 -3.18 -1.32
C ALA A 64 -9.07 -3.90 -2.40
N ALA A 65 -10.18 -3.28 -2.83
CA ALA A 65 -11.01 -3.77 -3.93
C ALA A 65 -11.17 -2.68 -5.00
N ALA A 66 -10.29 -2.68 -5.99
CA ALA A 66 -10.12 -1.58 -6.94
C ALA A 66 -9.45 -2.05 -8.24
N SER A 67 -9.51 -1.21 -9.27
CA SER A 67 -8.66 -1.34 -10.45
C SER A 67 -7.23 -0.86 -10.15
N ALA A 68 -6.25 -1.29 -10.96
CA ALA A 68 -4.86 -0.84 -10.78
C ALA A 68 -4.70 0.67 -10.98
N THR A 69 -5.53 1.29 -11.84
CA THR A 69 -5.54 2.73 -12.07
C THR A 69 -6.04 3.50 -10.84
N GLU A 70 -7.09 3.02 -10.18
CA GLU A 70 -7.59 3.58 -8.91
C GLU A 70 -6.54 3.47 -7.77
N LEU A 71 -5.73 2.40 -7.76
CA LEU A 71 -4.70 2.19 -6.73
C LEU A 71 -3.39 2.96 -6.97
N ARG A 72 -3.12 3.39 -8.21
CA ARG A 72 -1.84 4.05 -8.56
C ARG A 72 -1.54 5.28 -7.69
N PRO A 73 -2.47 6.23 -7.45
CA PRO A 73 -2.22 7.40 -6.61
C PRO A 73 -1.89 7.03 -5.16
N LEU A 74 -2.62 6.09 -4.58
CA LEU A 74 -2.37 5.55 -3.24
C LEU A 74 -0.93 5.01 -3.15
N MET A 75 -0.54 4.17 -4.10
CA MET A 75 0.79 3.56 -4.13
C MET A 75 1.91 4.59 -4.27
N GLU A 76 1.71 5.63 -5.06
CA GLU A 76 2.68 6.73 -5.19
C GLU A 76 2.81 7.55 -3.91
N GLU A 77 1.69 7.88 -3.25
CA GLU A 77 1.72 8.61 -1.98
C GLU A 77 2.44 7.82 -0.88
N LEU A 78 2.20 6.52 -0.79
CA LEU A 78 2.92 5.66 0.17
C LEU A 78 4.43 5.66 -0.08
N ARG A 79 4.86 5.54 -1.35
CA ARG A 79 6.29 5.55 -1.71
C ARG A 79 6.99 6.89 -1.42
N ARG A 80 6.26 8.01 -1.39
CA ARG A 80 6.80 9.34 -1.08
C ARG A 80 6.97 9.58 0.43
N ILE A 81 6.47 8.69 1.29
CA ILE A 81 6.63 8.83 2.74
C ILE A 81 8.06 8.44 3.11
N ARG A 82 8.87 9.42 3.51
CA ARG A 82 10.13 9.18 4.23
C ARG A 82 9.88 8.25 5.44
N GLY A 83 10.64 7.16 5.51
CA GLY A 83 10.49 6.08 6.50
C GLY A 83 9.74 4.85 5.99
N VAL A 84 9.05 4.94 4.83
CA VAL A 84 8.56 3.76 4.12
C VAL A 84 9.71 3.18 3.29
N GLU A 85 10.11 1.96 3.63
CA GLU A 85 11.26 1.29 2.98
C GLU A 85 10.83 0.40 1.82
N ARG A 86 9.63 -0.18 1.92
CA ARG A 86 9.06 -1.04 0.87
C ARG A 86 7.57 -0.77 0.71
N VAL A 87 7.11 -0.81 -0.55
CA VAL A 87 5.69 -0.81 -0.92
C VAL A 87 5.47 -1.91 -1.95
N MET A 88 4.62 -2.87 -1.62
CA MET A 88 4.31 -4.04 -2.44
C MET A 88 2.82 -4.04 -2.77
N LEU A 89 2.49 -4.41 -4.01
CA LEU A 89 1.12 -4.63 -4.47
C LEU A 89 1.03 -6.06 -5.00
N LEU A 90 0.14 -6.85 -4.43
CA LEU A 90 -0.05 -8.25 -4.75
C LEU A 90 -1.51 -8.45 -5.16
N PRO A 91 -1.79 -9.02 -6.34
CA PRO A 91 -3.15 -9.46 -6.66
C PRO A 91 -3.53 -10.64 -5.76
N VAL A 92 -4.81 -10.71 -5.39
CA VAL A 92 -5.41 -11.86 -4.70
C VAL A 92 -6.13 -12.74 -5.72
#